data_AF-A0A415JH36-F1
#
_entry.id   AF-A0A415JH36-F1
#
_cell.length_a   1.000
_cell.length_b   1.000
_cell.length_c   1.000
_cell.angle_alpha   90.00
_cell.angle_beta   90.00
_cell.angle_gamma   90.00
#
_symmetry.space_group_name_H-M   'P 1'
#
loop_
_entity.id
_entity.type
_entity.pdbx_description
1 polymer ?
#
loop_
_entity_poly.entity_id
_entity_poly.type
_entity_poly.pdbx_seq_one_letter_code
_entity_poly.pdbx_strand_id
1 'polypeptide(L)'
;MDQVIDALMPFFTLAIVAFGIETVFDMFWREHKKAQREREREKKREKRRQEYQDRRMANDAEHAKVTRAMRYDVLRRDGFRCVRCGRGRADGVKLHVDHIVPVSRGGKSVMDNLQTLCEDCNCGKGNKYMD
;
A
#
# COMPACT_ATOMS: atom_id res chain seq x y z
N MET A 1 -28.58 -34.55 -58.96
CA MET A 1 -28.21 -33.54 -57.95
C MET A 1 -28.43 -34.12 -56.56
N ASP A 2 -29.56 -34.77 -56.32
CA ASP A 2 -29.95 -35.35 -55.02
C ASP A 2 -29.03 -36.47 -54.50
N GLN A 3 -28.58 -37.42 -55.34
CA GLN A 3 -27.66 -38.49 -54.91
C GLN A 3 -26.32 -38.00 -54.35
N VAL A 4 -25.81 -36.87 -54.89
CA VAL A 4 -24.54 -36.29 -54.42
C VAL A 4 -24.76 -35.56 -53.09
N ILE A 5 -25.91 -34.91 -52.93
CA ILE A 5 -26.29 -34.24 -51.69
C ILE A 5 -26.48 -35.28 -50.58
N ASP A 6 -27.21 -36.36 -50.82
CA ASP A 6 -27.44 -37.43 -49.83
C ASP A 6 -26.15 -38.10 -49.35
N ALA A 7 -25.18 -38.30 -50.25
CA ALA A 7 -23.86 -38.82 -49.88
C ALA A 7 -23.01 -37.82 -49.07
N LEU A 8 -23.24 -36.51 -49.22
CA LEU A 8 -22.50 -35.44 -48.55
C LEU A 8 -23.14 -34.97 -47.23
N MET A 9 -24.45 -35.13 -47.07
CA MET A 9 -25.19 -34.81 -45.84
C MET A 9 -24.57 -35.33 -44.53
N PRO A 10 -24.06 -36.58 -44.43
CA PRO A 10 -23.42 -37.05 -43.19
C PRO A 10 -22.13 -36.29 -42.85
N PHE A 11 -21.39 -35.78 -43.85
CA PHE A 11 -20.20 -34.97 -43.59
C PHE A 11 -20.58 -33.56 -43.11
N PHE A 12 -21.65 -32.98 -43.64
CA PHE A 12 -22.16 -31.69 -43.18
C PHE A 12 -22.67 -31.76 -41.73
N THR A 13 -23.39 -32.82 -41.35
CA THR A 13 -23.83 -33.00 -39.96
C THR A 13 -22.66 -33.21 -39.01
N LEU A 14 -21.66 -34.01 -39.39
CA LEU A 14 -20.42 -34.17 -38.61
C LEU A 14 -19.67 -32.83 -38.45
N ALA A 15 -19.60 -32.02 -39.51
CA ALA A 15 -18.96 -30.70 -39.45
C ALA A 15 -19.70 -29.75 -38.50
N ILE A 16 -21.04 -29.75 -38.51
CA ILE A 16 -21.86 -28.93 -37.59
C ILE A 16 -21.65 -29.38 -36.14
N VAL A 17 -21.64 -30.69 -35.88
CA VAL A 17 -21.41 -31.23 -34.53
C VAL A 17 -19.99 -30.91 -34.04
N ALA A 18 -18.98 -31.08 -34.90
CA ALA A 18 -17.59 -30.75 -34.57
C ALA A 18 -17.42 -29.26 -34.24
N PHE A 19 -17.99 -28.37 -35.05
CA PHE A 19 -17.99 -26.93 -34.78
C PHE A 19 -18.71 -26.59 -33.46
N GLY A 20 -19.84 -27.25 -33.18
CA GLY A 20 -20.54 -27.16 -31.90
C GLY A 20 -19.65 -27.55 -30.72
N ILE A 21 -18.91 -28.66 -30.81
CA ILE A 21 -17.99 -29.13 -29.76
C ILE A 21 -16.83 -28.13 -29.57
N GLU A 22 -16.23 -27.64 -30.66
CA GLU A 22 -15.16 -26.64 -30.60
C GLU A 22 -15.62 -25.37 -29.89
N THR A 23 -16.81 -24.84 -30.21
CA THR A 23 -17.33 -23.62 -29.57
C THR A 23 -17.58 -23.80 -28.06
N VAL A 24 -18.10 -24.96 -27.64
CA VAL A 24 -18.30 -25.27 -26.21
C VAL A 24 -16.96 -25.39 -25.49
N PHE A 25 -15.97 -26.05 -26.10
CA PHE A 25 -14.62 -26.15 -25.56
C PHE A 25 -13.95 -24.79 -25.43
N ASP A 26 -14.05 -23.95 -26.47
CA ASP A 26 -13.56 -22.57 -26.49
C ASP A 26 -14.19 -21.71 -25.39
N MET A 27 -15.52 -21.82 -25.23
CA MET A 27 -16.26 -21.13 -24.17
C MET A 27 -15.75 -21.54 -22.79
N PHE A 28 -15.67 -22.85 -22.52
CA PHE A 28 -15.16 -23.37 -21.25
C PHE A 28 -13.72 -22.93 -20.99
N TRP A 29 -12.86 -22.96 -22.01
CA TRP A 29 -11.47 -22.51 -21.91
C TRP A 29 -11.37 -21.00 -21.60
N ARG A 30 -12.21 -20.17 -22.25
CA ARG A 30 -12.28 -18.71 -21.99
C ARG A 30 -12.72 -18.43 -20.56
N GLU A 31 -13.73 -19.15 -20.05
CA GLU A 31 -14.19 -19.02 -18.67
C GLU A 31 -13.10 -19.42 -17.66
N HIS A 32 -12.44 -20.57 -17.87
CA HIS A 32 -11.34 -20.99 -17.01
C HIS A 32 -10.20 -19.96 -16.99
N LYS A 33 -9.81 -19.44 -18.16
CA LYS A 33 -8.77 -18.40 -18.27
C LYS A 33 -9.19 -17.09 -17.61
N LYS A 34 -10.47 -16.69 -17.71
CA LYS A 34 -11.04 -15.53 -17.02
C LYS A 34 -10.99 -15.71 -15.50
N ALA A 35 -11.43 -16.87 -15.01
CA ALA A 35 -11.37 -17.21 -13.58
C ALA A 35 -9.94 -17.22 -13.03
N GLN A 36 -8.97 -17.74 -13.79
CA GLN A 36 -7.55 -17.67 -13.40
C GLN A 36 -7.05 -16.22 -13.27
N ARG A 37 -7.36 -15.36 -14.24
CA ARG A 37 -6.99 -13.93 -14.20
C ARG A 37 -7.63 -13.20 -13.02
N GLU A 38 -8.87 -13.53 -12.67
CA GLU A 38 -9.57 -12.97 -11.51
C GLU A 38 -8.91 -13.39 -10.20
N ARG A 39 -8.60 -14.68 -10.02
CA ARG A 39 -7.84 -15.19 -8.88
C ARG A 39 -6.48 -14.52 -8.73
N GLU A 40 -5.76 -14.31 -9.83
CA GLU A 40 -4.48 -13.59 -9.82
C GLU A 40 -4.65 -12.12 -9.42
N ARG A 41 -5.69 -11.44 -9.92
CA ARG A 41 -6.00 -10.06 -9.55
C ARG A 41 -6.35 -9.95 -8.07
N GLU A 42 -7.11 -10.90 -7.54
CA GLU A 42 -7.47 -10.99 -6.13
C GLU A 42 -6.23 -11.22 -5.25
N LYS A 43 -5.40 -12.22 -5.56
CA LYS A 43 -4.12 -12.45 -4.88
C LYS A 43 -3.22 -11.21 -4.90
N LYS A 44 -3.13 -10.51 -6.03
CA LYS A 44 -2.37 -9.24 -6.12
C LYS A 44 -2.99 -8.14 -5.26
N ARG A 45 -4.32 -8.05 -5.16
CA ARG A 45 -5.02 -7.08 -4.30
C ARG A 45 -4.78 -7.39 -2.82
N GLU A 46 -4.88 -8.65 -2.44
CA GLU A 46 -4.61 -9.13 -1.08
C GLU A 46 -3.17 -8.90 -0.67
N LYS A 47 -2.20 -9.25 -1.53
CA LYS A 47 -0.77 -8.97 -1.30
C LYS A 47 -0.51 -7.49 -1.02
N ARG A 48 -1.09 -6.57 -1.82
CA ARG A 48 -0.95 -5.12 -1.57
C ARG A 48 -1.58 -4.67 -0.25
N ARG A 49 -2.69 -5.29 0.18
CA ARG A 49 -3.30 -5.01 1.49
C ARG A 49 -2.39 -5.49 2.62
N GLN A 50 -1.84 -6.69 2.49
CA GLN A 50 -0.89 -7.25 3.46
C GLN A 50 0.35 -6.36 3.59
N GLU A 51 0.99 -6.00 2.47
CA GLU A 51 2.15 -5.09 2.45
C GLU A 51 1.86 -3.74 3.11
N TYR A 52 0.65 -3.18 2.90
CA TYR A 52 0.23 -1.95 3.55
C TYR A 52 0.10 -2.11 5.07
N GLN A 53 -0.51 -3.21 5.53
CA GLN A 53 -0.65 -3.53 6.95
C GLN A 53 0.71 -3.75 7.60
N ASP A 54 1.59 -4.54 6.99
CA ASP A 54 2.93 -4.81 7.49
C ASP A 54 3.75 -3.52 7.63
N ARG A 55 3.70 -2.65 6.62
CA ARG A 55 4.36 -1.34 6.67
C ARG A 55 3.80 -0.44 7.77
N ARG A 56 2.47 -0.43 7.96
CA ARG A 56 1.83 0.33 9.04
C ARG A 56 2.28 -0.19 10.42
N MET A 57 2.25 -1.50 10.61
CA MET A 57 2.70 -2.14 11.85
C MET A 57 4.16 -1.84 12.15
N ALA A 58 5.04 -1.87 11.14
CA ALA A 58 6.44 -1.49 11.29
C ALA A 58 6.61 -0.02 11.70
N ASN A 59 5.84 0.89 11.10
CA ASN A 59 5.87 2.31 11.47
C ASN A 59 5.36 2.53 12.91
N ASP A 60 4.26 1.88 13.29
CA ASP A 60 3.68 1.98 14.63
C ASP A 60 4.66 1.43 15.69
N ALA A 61 5.33 0.31 15.39
CA ALA A 61 6.38 -0.26 16.24
C ALA A 61 7.59 0.67 16.38
N GLU A 62 7.99 1.36 15.32
CA GLU A 62 9.06 2.35 15.38
C GLU A 62 8.66 3.55 16.24
N HIS A 63 7.44 4.07 16.11
CA HIS A 63 6.92 5.14 16.98
C HIS A 63 6.85 4.72 18.45
N ALA A 64 6.51 3.46 18.74
CA ALA A 64 6.43 2.93 20.10
C ALA A 64 7.79 2.90 20.83
N LYS A 65 8.91 2.92 20.10
CA LYS A 65 10.26 3.01 20.70
C LYS A 65 10.51 4.36 21.38
N VAL A 66 9.76 5.42 21.04
CA VAL A 66 9.92 6.74 21.65
C VAL A 66 9.29 6.75 23.05
N THR A 67 10.11 6.45 24.06
CA THR A 67 9.65 6.40 25.46
C THR A 67 9.37 7.79 26.03
N ARG A 68 8.62 7.86 27.15
CA ARG A 68 8.38 9.12 27.88
C ARG A 68 9.68 9.80 28.33
N ALA A 69 10.68 9.01 28.74
CA ALA A 69 12.00 9.52 29.13
C ALA A 69 12.71 10.16 27.93
N MET A 70 12.76 9.46 26.79
CA MET A 70 13.34 10.01 25.56
C MET A 70 12.63 11.30 25.13
N ARG A 71 11.29 11.36 25.21
CA ARG A 71 10.56 12.59 24.90
C ARG A 71 11.00 13.76 25.78
N TYR A 72 11.17 13.51 27.08
CA TYR A 72 11.64 14.53 28.01
C TYR A 72 13.07 14.96 27.68
N ASP A 73 13.97 14.02 27.39
CA ASP A 73 15.36 14.32 27.05
C ASP A 73 15.49 15.14 25.77
N VAL A 74 14.69 14.85 24.74
CA VAL A 74 14.64 15.66 23.51
C VAL A 74 14.16 17.09 23.81
N LEU A 75 13.06 17.23 24.56
CA LEU A 75 12.54 18.55 24.94
C LEU A 75 13.55 19.34 25.77
N ARG A 76 14.24 18.68 26.70
CA ARG A 76 15.28 19.29 27.53
C ARG A 76 16.49 19.72 26.71
N ARG A 77 16.97 18.87 25.79
CA ARG A 77 18.08 19.17 24.88
C ARG A 77 17.78 20.41 24.04
N ASP A 78 16.55 20.53 23.53
CA ASP A 78 16.13 21.63 22.66
C ASP A 78 15.67 22.87 23.46
N GLY A 79 15.94 22.93 24.76
CA GLY A 79 15.63 24.08 25.61
C GLY A 79 14.13 24.34 25.77
N PHE A 80 13.28 23.32 25.64
CA PHE A 80 11.82 23.42 25.62
C PHE A 80 11.32 24.44 24.60
N ARG A 81 11.94 24.46 23.41
CA ARG A 81 11.59 25.34 22.30
C ARG A 81 11.54 24.56 21.00
N CYS A 82 10.72 25.04 20.08
CA CYS A 82 10.71 24.57 18.71
C CYS A 82 12.05 24.88 18.06
N VAL A 83 12.76 23.87 17.55
CA VAL A 83 14.07 24.07 16.90
C VAL A 83 13.97 24.87 15.61
N ARG A 84 12.78 24.92 14.99
CA ARG A 84 12.53 25.62 13.73
C ARG A 84 12.17 27.09 13.89
N CYS A 85 11.31 27.43 14.85
CA CYS A 85 10.80 28.80 15.01
C CYS A 85 11.12 29.45 16.35
N GLY A 86 11.79 28.75 17.28
CA GLY A 86 12.19 29.26 18.60
C GLY A 86 11.06 29.41 19.62
N ARG A 87 9.79 29.29 19.21
CA ARG A 87 8.63 29.38 20.11
C ARG A 87 8.61 28.23 21.11
N GLY A 88 8.29 28.54 22.37
CA GLY A 88 8.13 27.59 23.46
C GLY A 88 6.83 27.82 24.23
N ARG A 89 6.71 27.21 25.42
CA ARG A 89 5.49 27.29 26.24
C ARG A 89 5.06 28.73 26.57
N ALA A 90 6.02 29.65 26.76
CA ALA A 90 5.74 31.06 27.05
C ALA A 90 5.04 31.77 25.88
N ASP A 91 5.24 31.29 24.66
CA ASP A 91 4.61 31.81 23.44
C ASP A 91 3.25 31.16 23.15
N GLY A 92 2.73 30.36 24.09
CA GLY A 92 1.42 29.71 24.00
C GLY A 92 1.35 28.49 23.08
N VAL A 93 2.47 28.00 22.53
CA VAL A 93 2.47 26.87 21.60
C VAL A 93 2.61 25.52 22.30
N LYS A 94 1.97 24.49 21.73
CA LYS A 94 2.19 23.10 22.13
C LYS A 94 3.42 22.52 21.44
N LEU A 95 4.31 21.89 22.21
CA LEU A 95 5.51 21.24 21.71
C LEU A 95 5.30 19.74 21.53
N HIS A 96 5.87 19.22 20.45
CA HIS A 96 5.85 17.83 20.02
C HIS A 96 7.28 17.36 19.78
N VAL A 97 7.53 16.08 20.06
CA VAL A 97 8.74 15.40 19.61
C VAL A 97 8.40 14.72 18.30
N ASP A 98 9.13 15.08 17.25
CA ASP A 98 8.95 14.58 15.89
C ASP A 98 10.26 14.01 15.33
N HIS A 99 10.16 13.15 14.33
CA HIS A 99 11.32 12.56 13.67
C HIS A 99 11.84 13.47 12.54
N ILE A 100 13.14 13.80 12.53
CA ILE A 100 13.79 14.59 11.46
C ILE A 100 13.59 13.90 10.12
N VAL A 101 14.02 12.64 10.02
CA VAL A 101 13.62 11.70 8.96
C VAL A 101 12.35 10.99 9.40
N PRO A 102 11.21 11.15 8.70
CA PRO A 102 9.96 10.49 9.06
C PRO A 102 10.08 8.97 9.10
N VAL A 103 9.40 8.32 10.04
CA VAL A 103 9.33 6.85 10.14
C VAL A 103 8.85 6.21 8.84
N SER A 104 7.86 6.82 8.17
CA SER A 104 7.35 6.37 6.87
C SER A 104 8.38 6.38 5.73
N ARG A 105 9.53 7.04 5.94
CA ARG A 105 10.68 7.08 5.02
C ARG A 105 11.90 6.31 5.57
N GLY A 106 11.71 5.48 6.60
CA GLY A 106 12.77 4.67 7.22
C GLY A 106 13.53 5.36 8.36
N GLY A 107 13.03 6.48 8.87
CA GLY A 107 13.62 7.16 10.02
C GLY A 107 13.49 6.34 11.31
N LYS A 108 14.56 6.33 12.11
CA LYS A 108 14.63 5.57 13.36
C LYS A 108 14.27 6.44 14.57
N SER A 109 13.70 5.84 15.61
CA SER A 109 13.41 6.47 16.90
C SER A 109 14.65 6.51 17.79
N VAL A 110 15.63 7.33 17.40
CA VAL A 110 16.90 7.55 18.12
C VAL A 110 17.08 9.03 18.40
N MET A 111 17.81 9.39 19.46
CA MET A 111 17.96 10.79 19.90
C MET A 111 18.38 11.76 18.78
N ASP A 112 19.30 11.33 17.92
CA ASP A 112 19.82 12.15 16.81
C ASP A 112 18.80 12.41 15.70
N ASN A 113 17.78 11.56 15.59
CA ASN A 113 16.70 11.70 14.61
C ASN A 113 15.43 12.27 15.23
N LEU A 114 15.44 12.65 16.51
CA LEU A 114 14.30 13.27 17.18
C LEU A 114 14.57 14.76 17.38
N GLN A 115 13.52 15.57 17.25
CA GLN A 115 13.57 17.03 17.42
C GLN A 115 12.28 17.56 18.05
N THR A 116 12.38 18.71 18.71
CA THR A 116 11.23 19.44 19.26
C THR A 116 10.66 20.41 18.24
N LEU A 117 9.37 20.26 17.92
CA LEU A 117 8.62 21.16 17.05
C LEU A 117 7.37 21.70 17.74
N CYS A 118 6.99 22.95 17.48
CA CYS A 118 5.65 23.41 17.81
C CYS A 118 4.60 22.78 16.88
N GLU A 119 3.34 22.78 17.29
CA GLU A 119 2.24 22.21 16.51
C GLU A 119 2.17 22.73 15.06
N ASP A 120 2.35 24.05 14.84
CA ASP A 120 2.34 24.65 13.50
C ASP A 120 3.49 24.12 12.63
N CYS A 121 4.71 24.10 13.19
CA CYS A 121 5.89 23.64 12.46
C CYS A 121 5.84 22.13 12.20
N ASN A 122 5.32 21.36 13.15
CA ASN A 122 5.13 19.92 13.04
C ASN A 122 4.09 19.59 11.95
N CYS A 123 2.95 20.29 11.96
CA CYS A 123 1.91 20.16 10.94
C CYS A 123 2.43 20.55 9.55
N GLY A 124 3.16 21.67 9.46
CA GLY A 124 3.76 22.13 8.19
C GLY A 124 4.83 21.18 7.62
N LYS A 125 5.52 20.42 8.48
CA LYS A 125 6.47 19.38 8.07
C LYS A 125 5.75 18.12 7.57
N GLY A 126 4.87 17.55 8.38
CA GLY A 126 4.22 16.27 8.08
C GLY A 126 5.23 15.16 7.80
N ASN A 127 5.05 14.43 6.70
CA ASN A 127 5.93 13.32 6.27
C ASN A 127 7.07 13.76 5.31
N LYS A 128 7.39 15.06 5.26
CA LYS A 128 8.52 15.60 4.50
C LYS A 128 9.78 15.59 5.37
N TYR A 129 10.94 15.67 4.71
CA TYR A 129 12.18 16.03 5.39
C TYR A 129 12.07 17.48 5.89
N MET A 130 12.81 17.81 6.94
CA MET A 130 13.09 19.23 7.18
C MET A 130 14.16 19.66 6.19
N ASP A 131 13.77 20.56 5.29
CA ASP A 131 14.70 21.40 4.54
C ASP A 131 15.15 22.58 5.41
#